data_AF-W1YM19-F1
#
_entry.id   AF-W1YM19-F1
#
_cell.length_a   1.000
_cell.length_b   1.000
_cell.length_c   1.000
_cell.angle_alpha   90.00
_cell.angle_beta   90.00
_cell.angle_gamma   90.00
#
_symmetry.space_group_name_H-M   'P 1'
#
loop_
_entity.id
_entity.type
_entity.pdbx_description
1 polymer ?
#
loop_
_entity_poly.entity_id
_entity_poly.type
_entity_poly.pdbx_seq_one_letter_code
_entity_poly.pdbx_strand_id
1 'polypeptide(L)' 'HRGIVNYDPTELVITARAGTPLVAIEAALESAGQMLPCEPPHYGEEATWGGMVACGLAGPRRPWSGSVRDFVLGTRIY' A
#
# COMPACT_ATOMS: atom_id res chain seq x y z
N HIS A 1 3.99 -6.20 13.75
CA HIS A 1 5.32 -6.10 13.10
C HIS A 1 5.30 -5.08 11.96
N ARG A 2 6.39 -4.34 11.74
CA ARG A 2 6.53 -3.27 10.71
C ARG A 2 7.71 -3.55 9.77
N GLY A 3 7.67 -3.04 8.54
CA GLY A 3 8.77 -3.05 7.56
C GLY A 3 8.38 -3.61 6.18
N ILE A 4 9.07 -3.12 5.15
CA ILE A 4 9.02 -3.69 3.79
C ILE A 4 9.84 -4.99 3.79
N VAL A 5 9.25 -6.06 3.29
CA VAL A 5 9.87 -7.40 3.20
C VAL A 5 10.58 -7.57 1.87
N ASN A 6 9.93 -7.15 0.79
CA ASN A 6 10.49 -7.15 -0.55
C ASN A 6 9.90 -6.00 -1.37
N TYR A 7 10.70 -5.39 -2.25
CA TYR A 7 10.23 -4.40 -3.21
C TYR A 7 10.98 -4.61 -4.53
N ASP A 8 10.22 -4.93 -5.57
CA ASP A 8 10.69 -5.04 -6.95
C ASP A 8 10.05 -3.92 -7.79
N PRO A 9 10.79 -2.83 -8.06
CA PRO A 9 10.26 -1.70 -8.81
C PRO A 9 9.98 -2.02 -10.28
N THR A 10 10.69 -2.98 -10.87
CA THR A 10 10.51 -3.35 -12.28
C THR A 10 9.21 -4.13 -12.48
N GLU A 11 8.92 -5.04 -11.57
CA GLU A 11 7.68 -5.82 -11.56
C GLU A 11 6.48 -5.06 -10.95
N LEU A 12 6.71 -3.87 -10.37
CA LEU A 12 5.70 -3.08 -9.63
C LEU A 12 5.11 -3.86 -8.45
N VAL A 13 5.93 -4.67 -7.79
CA VAL A 13 5.51 -5.55 -6.69
C VAL A 13 6.17 -5.11 -5.39
N ILE A 14 5.34 -4.87 -4.37
CA ILE A 14 5.80 -4.61 -3.01
C ILE A 14 5.15 -5.57 -2.02
N THR A 15 5.97 -6.18 -1.16
CA THR A 15 5.53 -6.98 -0.03
C THR A 15 5.96 -6.28 1.25
N ALA A 16 5.00 -5.93 2.10
CA ALA A 16 5.25 -5.27 3.37
C ALA A 16 4.46 -5.92 4.50
N ARG A 17 4.94 -5.76 5.72
CA ARG A 17 4.22 -6.23 6.92
C ARG A 17 3.01 -5.33 7.15
N ALA A 18 1.91 -5.91 7.63
CA ALA A 18 0.64 -5.21 7.85
C ALA A 18 0.77 -3.95 8.74
N GLY A 19 1.66 -3.94 9.73
CA GLY A 19 1.86 -2.79 10.61
C GLY A 19 2.74 -1.67 10.02
N THR A 20 3.22 -1.79 8.79
CA THR A 20 4.09 -0.79 8.16
C THR A 20 3.32 0.50 7.91
N PRO A 21 3.83 1.67 8.34
CA PRO A 21 3.18 2.95 8.07
C PRO A 21 3.06 3.20 6.57
N LEU A 22 1.92 3.73 6.12
CA LEU A 22 1.71 4.07 4.70
C LEU A 22 2.76 5.08 4.22
N VAL A 23 3.08 6.09 5.03
CA VAL A 23 4.13 7.08 4.71
C VAL A 23 5.49 6.46 4.39
N ALA A 24 5.84 5.34 5.03
CA ALA A 24 7.09 4.64 4.76
C ALA A 24 7.04 3.86 3.43
N ILE A 25 5.86 3.36 3.06
CA ILE A 25 5.64 2.70 1.77
C ILE A 25 5.68 3.74 0.64
N GLU A 26 5.00 4.86 0.82
CA GLU A 26 4.95 5.93 -0.17
C GLU A 26 6.31 6.54 -0.42
N ALA A 27 7.11 6.79 0.62
CA ALA A 27 8.49 7.24 0.46
C ALA A 27 9.36 6.24 -0.34
N ALA A 28 9.15 4.93 -0.14
CA ALA A 28 9.87 3.91 -0.91
C ALA A 28 9.44 3.91 -2.39
N LEU A 29 8.14 4.05 -2.67
CA LEU A 29 7.63 4.15 -4.04
C LEU A 29 8.07 5.44 -4.73
N GLU A 30 8.02 6.58 -4.03
CA GLU A 30 8.43 7.89 -4.54
C GLU A 30 9.92 7.88 -4.93
N SER A 31 10.77 7.18 -4.16
CA SER A 31 12.20 7.02 -4.50
C SER A 31 12.43 6.32 -5.84
N ALA A 32 11.45 5.54 -6.32
CA ALA A 32 11.46 4.90 -7.63
C ALA A 32 10.58 5.62 -8.67
N GLY A 33 10.02 6.80 -8.34
CA GLY A 33 9.10 7.54 -9.19
C GLY A 33 7.71 6.87 -9.33
N GLN A 34 7.33 6.04 -8.36
CA GLN A 34 6.11 5.25 -8.35
C GLN A 34 5.14 5.76 -7.30
N MET A 35 3.88 5.31 -7.39
CA MET A 35 2.85 5.64 -6.40
C MET A 35 1.85 4.50 -6.23
N LEU A 36 1.11 4.52 -5.10
CA LEU A 36 -0.02 3.64 -4.92
C LEU A 36 -1.20 4.09 -5.81
N PRO A 37 -1.73 3.22 -6.68
CA PRO A 37 -2.83 3.59 -7.59
C PRO A 37 -4.14 3.85 -6.85
N CYS A 38 -4.32 3.23 -5.68
CA CYS A 38 -5.51 3.38 -4.85
C CYS A 38 -5.52 4.65 -4.00
N GLU A 39 -4.45 5.45 -3.93
CA GLU A 39 -4.35 6.70 -3.14
C GLU A 39 -5.07 6.66 -1.77
N PRO A 40 -4.64 5.78 -0.85
CA PRO A 40 -5.37 5.57 0.39
C PRO A 40 -5.37 6.84 1.26
N PRO A 41 -6.52 7.26 1.82
CA PRO A 41 -6.55 8.35 2.78
C PRO A 41 -5.76 8.01 4.04
N HIS A 42 -4.88 8.92 4.45
CA HIS A 42 -4.16 8.86 5.70
C HIS A 42 -5.07 9.40 6.81
N TYR A 43 -5.79 8.53 7.52
CA TYR A 43 -6.55 8.89 8.71
C TYR A 43 -5.63 9.11 9.92
N GLY A 44 -4.59 9.93 9.77
CA GLY A 44 -3.52 10.18 10.74
C GLY A 44 -2.18 9.50 10.40
N GLU A 45 -1.12 9.88 11.12
CA GLU A 45 0.25 9.36 10.94
C GLU A 45 0.38 7.86 11.25
N GLU A 46 -0.61 7.29 11.95
CA GLU A 46 -0.65 5.87 12.31
C GLU A 46 -1.28 4.98 11.23
N ALA A 47 -1.67 5.54 10.07
CA ALA A 47 -2.26 4.75 8.99
C ALA A 47 -1.27 3.68 8.50
N THR A 48 -1.74 2.41 8.45
CA THR A 48 -0.89 1.26 8.14
C THR A 48 -1.29 0.58 6.85
N TRP A 49 -0.32 -0.09 6.23
CA TRP A 49 -0.49 -0.92 5.05
C TRP A 49 -1.61 -1.95 5.20
N GLY A 50 -1.64 -2.65 6.34
CA GLY A 50 -2.68 -3.63 6.65
C GLY A 50 -4.04 -3.02 6.94
N GLY A 51 -4.08 -1.86 7.62
CA GLY A 51 -5.31 -1.12 7.87
C GLY A 51 -5.98 -0.66 6.58
N MET A 52 -5.20 -0.13 5.64
CA MET A 52 -5.67 0.21 4.29
C MET A 52 -6.34 -0.99 3.61
N VAL A 53 -5.66 -2.15 3.61
CA VAL A 53 -6.16 -3.38 2.96
C VAL A 53 -7.42 -3.90 3.66
N ALA A 54 -7.42 -3.97 4.99
CA ALA A 54 -8.54 -4.48 5.78
C ALA A 54 -9.81 -3.63 5.62
N CYS A 55 -9.65 -2.31 5.61
CA CYS A 55 -10.75 -1.36 5.46
C CYS A 55 -11.13 -1.10 3.99
N GLY A 56 -10.37 -1.65 3.03
CA GLY A 56 -10.60 -1.43 1.59
C GLY A 56 -10.52 0.05 1.18
N LEU A 57 -9.65 0.81 1.85
CA LEU A 57 -9.57 2.27 1.68
C LEU A 57 -8.96 2.63 0.32
N ALA A 58 -9.75 3.25 -0.54
CA ALA A 58 -9.31 3.78 -1.82
C ALA A 58 -9.73 5.25 -1.94
N GLY A 59 -8.83 6.07 -2.46
CA GLY A 59 -8.99 7.48 -2.71
C GLY A 59 -9.90 7.83 -3.88
N PRO A 60 -10.04 9.13 -4.19
CA PRO A 60 -11.00 9.65 -5.16
C PRO A 60 -10.77 9.14 -6.59
N ARG A 61 -9.56 8.67 -6.92
CA ARG A 61 -9.27 8.04 -8.21
C ARG A 61 -9.83 6.63 -8.38
N ARG A 62 -10.44 6.03 -7.34
CA ARG A 62 -11.02 4.67 -7.39
C ARG A 62 -11.85 4.35 -8.65
N PRO A 63 -12.71 5.24 -9.21
CA PRO A 63 -13.47 4.92 -10.42
C PRO A 63 -12.61 4.64 -11.66
N TRP A 64 -11.39 5.17 -11.70
CA TRP A 64 -10.46 5.07 -12.84
C TRP A 64 -9.23 4.21 -12.56
N SER A 65 -8.76 4.22 -11.32
CA SER A 65 -7.54 3.53 -10.90
C SER A 65 -7.79 2.25 -10.10
N GLY A 66 -9.04 1.89 -9.80
CA GLY A 66 -9.35 0.66 -9.06
C GLY A 66 -9.30 0.80 -7.53
N SER A 67 -9.79 -0.22 -6.85
CA SER A 67 -9.77 -0.36 -5.40
C SER A 67 -8.52 -1.08 -4.92
N VAL A 68 -8.19 -1.00 -3.62
CA VAL A 68 -7.07 -1.74 -3.03
C VAL A 68 -7.10 -3.23 -3.38
N ARG A 69 -8.29 -3.84 -3.44
CA ARG A 69 -8.44 -5.26 -3.76
C ARG A 69 -7.94 -5.62 -5.15
N ASP A 70 -8.03 -4.70 -6.10
CA ASP A 70 -7.60 -4.93 -7.48
C ASP A 70 -6.07 -5.00 -7.61
N PHE A 71 -5.33 -4.52 -6.58
CA PHE A 71 -3.87 -4.50 -6.54
C PHE A 71 -3.24 -5.48 -5.55
N VAL A 72 -4.06 -6.24 -4.81
CA VAL A 72 -3.54 -7.23 -3.86
C VAL A 72 -3.26 -8.55 -4.59
N LEU A 73 -1.97 -8.89 -4.73
CA LEU A 73 -1.54 -10.15 -5.32
C LEU A 73 -1.61 -11.34 -4.33
N GLY A 74 -1.58 -11.06 -3.02
CA GLY A 74 -1.69 -12.09 -1.98
C GLY A 74 -1.49 -11.54 -0.57
N THR A 75 -1.91 -12.32 0.43
CA THR A 75 -1.67 -12.03 1.86
C THR A 75 -1.30 -13.31 2.60
N ARG A 76 -0.53 -13.18 3.68
CA ARG A 76 -0.20 -14.29 4.58
C ARG A 76 -0.71 -13.94 5.98
N ILE A 77 -1.60 -14.78 6.48
CA ILE A 77 -2.19 -14.68 7.82
C ILE A 77 -1.65 -15.84 8.64
N TYR A 78 -1.21 -15.57 9.86
CA TYR A 78 -0.68 -16.54 10.81
C TYR A 78 -1.32 -16.30 12.17
#